data_AF-A0A7K2N1K5-F1
#
_entry.id   AF-A0A7K2N1K5-F1
#
_cell.length_a   1.000
_cell.length_b   1.000
_cell.length_c   1.000
_cell.angle_alpha   90.00
_cell.angle_beta   90.00
_cell.angle_gamma   90.00
#
_symmetry.space_group_name_H-M   'P 1'
#
loop_
_entity.id
_entity.type
_entity.pdbx_description
1 polymer ?
#
loop_
_entity_poly.entity_id
_entity_poly.type
_entity_poly.pdbx_seq_one_letter_code
_entity_poly.pdbx_strand_id
1 'polypeptide(L)' 'EREVLALIAEGRSNAAIARELVVSEAAVGKHIGSILTKLDLPPATETHRRVLAVLTYLRA' A
#
# COMPACT_ATOMS: atom_id res chain seq x y z
N GLU A 1 -4.27 1.68 7.91
CA GLU A 1 -3.33 0.82 7.15
C GLU A 1 -4.02 -0.30 6.38
N ARG A 2 -4.90 -1.10 7.02
CA ARG A 2 -5.68 -2.13 6.31
C ARG A 2 -6.54 -1.58 5.16
N GLU A 3 -7.22 -0.45 5.35
CA GLU A 3 -7.98 0.21 4.27
C GLU A 3 -7.11 0.59 3.06
N VAL A 4 -5.93 1.15 3.30
CA VAL A 4 -4.97 1.46 2.21
C VAL A 4 -4.57 0.18 1.46
N LEU A 5 -4.35 -0.93 2.16
CA LEU A 5 -4.04 -2.22 1.53
C LEU A 5 -5.22 -2.79 0.74
N ALA A 6 -6.45 -2.68 1.25
CA ALA A 6 -7.66 -3.12 0.55
C ALA A 6 -7.84 -2.36 -0.77
N LEU A 7 -7.68 -1.03 -0.76
CA LEU A 7 -7.79 -0.23 -1.97
C LEU A 7 -6.64 -0.48 -2.96
N ILE A 8 -5.42 -0.76 -2.47
CA ILE A 8 -4.33 -1.22 -3.35
C ILE A 8 -4.67 -2.58 -3.97
N ALA A 9 -5.32 -3.49 -3.23
CA ALA A 9 -5.75 -4.79 -3.74
C ALA A 9 -6.83 -4.66 -4.84
N GLU A 10 -7.66 -3.62 -4.77
CA GLU A 10 -8.59 -3.24 -5.85
C GLU A 10 -7.90 -2.62 -7.07
N GLY A 11 -6.58 -2.40 -7.04
CA GLY A 11 -5.83 -1.76 -8.12
C GLY A 11 -5.95 -0.24 -8.18
N ARG A 12 -6.39 0.41 -7.09
CA ARG A 12 -6.54 1.87 -7.04
C ARG A 12 -5.18 2.57 -7.07
N SER A 13 -5.11 3.72 -7.75
CA SER A 13 -3.95 4.61 -7.72
C SER A 13 -3.87 5.39 -6.41
N ASN A 14 -2.69 5.95 -6.08
CA ASN A 14 -2.53 6.75 -4.86
C ASN A 14 -3.50 7.96 -4.82
N ALA A 15 -3.74 8.60 -5.97
CA ALA A 15 -4.69 9.70 -6.10
C ALA A 15 -6.14 9.26 -5.84
N ALA A 16 -6.53 8.07 -6.33
CA ALA A 16 -7.86 7.52 -6.07
C ALA A 16 -8.03 7.17 -4.58
N ILE A 17 -7.03 6.54 -3.98
CA ILE A 17 -7.00 6.21 -2.54
C ILE A 17 -7.07 7.48 -1.69
N ALA A 18 -6.29 8.51 -2.05
CA ALA A 18 -6.28 9.79 -1.35
C ALA A 18 -7.65 10.46 -1.34
N ARG A 19 -8.34 10.47 -2.50
CA ARG A 19 -9.71 10.97 -2.61
C ARG A 19 -10.70 10.18 -1.78
N GLU A 20 -10.62 8.85 -1.83
CA GLU A 20 -11.56 7.96 -1.15
C GLU A 20 -11.43 8.03 0.38
N LEU A 21 -10.19 8.11 0.88
CA LEU A 21 -9.91 8.24 2.32
C LEU A 21 -9.92 9.70 2.80
N VAL A 22 -10.17 10.67 1.91
CA VAL A 22 -10.18 12.12 2.20
C VAL A 22 -8.87 12.58 2.86
N VAL A 23 -7.74 12.17 2.29
CA VAL A 23 -6.37 12.52 2.72
C VAL A 23 -5.53 13.03 1.55
N SER A 24 -4.32 13.51 1.82
CA SER A 24 -3.38 13.87 0.76
C SER A 24 -2.69 12.63 0.16
N GLU A 25 -2.27 12.72 -1.11
CA GLU A 25 -1.45 11.67 -1.75
C GLU A 25 -0.13 11.43 -0.99
N ALA A 26 0.44 12.48 -0.39
CA ALA A 26 1.61 12.38 0.47
C ALA A 26 1.34 11.53 1.72
N ALA A 27 0.16 11.67 2.34
CA ALA A 27 -0.25 10.84 3.47
C ALA A 27 -0.40 9.38 3.06
N VAL A 28 -0.99 9.10 1.88
CA VAL A 28 -1.05 7.74 1.32
C VAL A 28 0.35 7.17 1.12
N GLY A 29 1.28 7.94 0.54
CA GLY A 29 2.68 7.54 0.39
C GLY A 29 3.36 7.19 1.71
N LYS A 30 3.13 7.99 2.76
CA LYS A 30 3.64 7.73 4.11
C LYS A 30 3.06 6.44 4.71
N HIS A 31 1.76 6.20 4.54
CA HIS A 31 1.13 4.95 4.98
C HIS A 31 1.70 3.74 4.26
N ILE A 32 1.85 3.80 2.93
CA ILE A 32 2.47 2.73 2.13
C ILE A 32 3.90 2.47 2.62
N GLY A 33 4.72 3.51 2.79
CA GLY A 33 6.08 3.37 3.31
C GLY A 33 6.11 2.66 4.66
N SER A 34 5.26 3.09 5.61
CA SER A 34 5.18 2.47 6.93
C SER A 34 4.74 1.01 6.88
N ILE A 35 3.79 0.66 6.01
CA ILE A 35 3.34 -0.72 5.81
C ILE A 35 4.48 -1.57 5.27
N LEU A 36 5.21 -1.10 4.26
CA LEU A 36 6.34 -1.84 3.69
C LEU A 36 7.43 -2.09 4.73
N THR A 37 7.73 -1.10 5.58
CA THR A 37 8.67 -1.27 6.69
C THR A 37 8.15 -2.29 7.72
N LYS A 38 6.87 -2.23 8.08
CA LYS A 38 6.26 -3.17 9.04
C LYS A 38 6.22 -4.62 8.54
N LEU A 39 6.07 -4.81 7.23
CA LEU A 39 6.07 -6.13 6.59
C LEU A 39 7.47 -6.61 6.20
N ASP A 40 8.52 -5.86 6.57
CA ASP A 40 9.92 -6.12 6.19
C ASP A 40 10.08 -6.39 4.69
N LEU A 41 9.52 -5.50 3.87
CA LEU A 41 9.54 -5.56 2.40
C LEU A 41 10.56 -4.57 1.82
N PRO A 42 11.87 -4.91 1.79
CA PRO A 42 12.92 -4.07 1.23
C PRO A 42 12.73 -3.88 -0.28
N PRO A 43 13.33 -2.83 -0.88
CA PRO A 43 13.33 -2.61 -2.33
C PRO A 43 13.71 -3.90 -3.07
N ALA A 44 12.77 -4.44 -3.84
CA ALA A 44 13.01 -5.59 -4.70
C ALA A 44 13.17 -5.09 -6.14
N THR A 45 14.16 -5.61 -6.85
CA THR A 45 14.43 -5.28 -8.26
C THR A 45 13.45 -6.00 -9.19
N GLU A 46 13.07 -7.23 -8.84
CA GLU A 46 12.26 -8.11 -9.69
C GLU A 46 10.76 -8.09 -9.36
N THR A 47 10.34 -7.46 -8.25
CA THR A 47 8.96 -7.56 -7.77
C THR A 47 8.40 -6.25 -7.23
N HIS A 48 7.15 -5.96 -7.56
CA HIS A 48 6.46 -4.81 -7.01
C HIS A 48 6.14 -5.02 -5.53
N ARG A 49 6.86 -4.29 -4.66
CA ARG A 49 6.67 -4.34 -3.20
C ARG A 49 5.24 -4.15 -2.71
N ARG A 50 4.45 -3.34 -3.42
CA ARG A 50 3.03 -3.14 -3.08
C ARG A 50 2.18 -4.38 -3.36
N VAL A 51 2.51 -5.14 -4.39
CA VAL A 51 1.85 -6.43 -4.68
C VAL A 51 2.21 -7.43 -3.60
N LEU A 52 3.48 -7.49 -3.19
CA LEU A 52 3.90 -8.31 -2.05
C LEU A 52 3.15 -7.91 -0.77
N ALA A 53 3.00 -6.61 -0.49
CA ALA A 53 2.26 -6.13 0.66
C ALA A 53 0.78 -6.56 0.64
N VAL A 54 0.12 -6.49 -0.52
CA VAL A 54 -1.25 -6.99 -0.70
C VAL A 54 -1.32 -8.50 -0.52
N LEU A 55 -0.41 -9.27 -1.11
CA LEU A 55 -0.37 -10.73 -0.95
C LEU A 55 -0.15 -11.15 0.50
N THR A 56 0.75 -10.46 1.22
CA THR A 56 0.96 -10.69 2.65
C THR A 56 -0.30 -10.35 3.46
N TYR A 57 -0.99 -9.27 3.11
CA TYR A 57 -2.26 -8.90 3.76
C TYR A 57 -3.38 -9.92 3.54
N LEU A 58 -3.54 -10.45 2.32
CA LEU A 58 -4.58 -11.43 2.00
C LEU A 58 -4.33 -12.82 2.58
N ARG A 59 -3.09 -13.12 2.99
CA ARG A 59 -2.69 -14.39 3.60
C ARG A 59 -2.80 -14.39 5.14
N ALA A 60 -3.09 -13.24 5.75
CA ALA A 60 -3.14 -13.03 7.20
C ALA A 60 -4.57 -12.97 7.72
#